data_AF-A0A7L9BNN7-F1
#
_entry.id   AF-A0A7L9BNN7-F1
#
_cell.length_a   1.000
_cell.length_b   1.000
_cell.length_c   1.000
_cell.angle_alpha   90.00
_cell.angle_beta   90.00
_cell.angle_gamma   90.00
#
_symmetry.space_group_name_H-M   'P 1'
#
loop_
_entity.id
_entity.type
_entity.pdbx_description
1 polymer ?
#
loop_
_entity_poly.entity_id
_entity_poly.type
_entity_poly.pdbx_seq_one_letter_code
_entity_poly.pdbx_strand_id
1 'polypeptide(L)'
;MTLGGITHSSWSPRMSLLLCVMMIGFTGSEPAFQTILDRGLPELPTGVRVVWEIEQHAGVTPDELMELRRRIAGRPDHPDRPKAEVATRRLNSGPDRLRREAWIDRAGRFRLSETPAKGGWNDVVVADGVVWALTADSLNIVDGSREPPPGRNFAATRDDARRHIGGFMMGGLSMIIGAPRATAASFRRSGREWTASAFLPDNIGSFWFRGTEVDHNILVTEGRVERLAPAPAEVGARVKASDLWPDSPLGPVFRVIEGYRPSGVLDSRSRLIEAEVWSSEPAMFAVPDRARPRDAVRGELALLHVADFRDDRSGRFWQRGSADEAFEKGPPPPNDPSRTIWSLNRSGYLILIGVGVLIAGVWLRRR
;
A
#
# COMPACT_ATOMS: atom_id res chain seq x y z
N MET A 1 -30.40 -69.67 52.08
CA MET A 1 -29.16 -69.85 51.30
C MET A 1 -29.55 -70.50 49.98
N THR A 2 -29.20 -69.85 48.85
CA THR A 2 -29.15 -70.35 47.44
C THR A 2 -30.45 -70.95 46.85
N LEU A 3 -30.96 -70.70 45.64
CA LEU A 3 -30.74 -69.91 44.40
C LEU A 3 -32.14 -69.96 43.72
N GLY A 4 -32.74 -68.95 43.10
CA GLY A 4 -32.23 -68.06 42.06
C GLY A 4 -32.53 -68.65 40.67
N GLY A 5 -33.77 -68.47 40.16
CA GLY A 5 -34.15 -68.96 38.83
C GLY A 5 -35.31 -68.19 38.18
N ILE A 6 -35.06 -67.78 36.94
CA ILE A 6 -35.99 -67.31 35.89
C ILE A 6 -36.33 -65.80 35.88
N THR A 7 -35.77 -65.09 34.90
CA THR A 7 -36.24 -63.77 34.44
C THR A 7 -36.48 -63.76 32.92
N HIS A 8 -37.73 -63.40 32.58
CA HIS A 8 -38.19 -62.44 31.54
C HIS A 8 -37.44 -62.34 30.21
N SER A 9 -38.05 -62.72 29.08
CA SER A 9 -39.11 -62.02 28.31
C SER A 9 -38.61 -60.82 27.48
N SER A 10 -38.29 -61.15 26.23
CA SER A 10 -38.41 -60.38 24.98
C SER A 10 -39.18 -59.05 25.01
N TRP A 11 -38.52 -57.92 24.77
CA TRP A 11 -39.12 -56.75 24.08
C TRP A 11 -38.04 -56.02 23.29
N SER A 12 -38.17 -55.99 21.96
CA SER A 12 -37.36 -55.14 21.07
C SER A 12 -37.98 -53.75 20.98
N PRO A 13 -37.17 -52.69 20.88
CA PRO A 13 -37.56 -51.51 20.13
C PRO A 13 -36.64 -51.32 18.93
N ARG A 14 -37.28 -51.30 17.75
CA ARG A 14 -36.75 -50.78 16.50
C ARG A 14 -36.24 -49.36 16.73
N MET A 15 -34.91 -49.19 16.76
CA MET A 15 -34.28 -47.89 16.62
C MET A 15 -34.13 -47.60 15.12
N SER A 16 -35.00 -46.72 14.61
CA SER A 16 -34.83 -46.05 13.33
C SER A 16 -33.51 -45.29 13.34
N LEU A 17 -32.49 -45.88 12.72
CA LEU A 17 -31.28 -45.20 12.28
C LEU A 17 -31.64 -44.22 11.18
N LEU A 18 -32.08 -43.02 11.59
CA LEU A 18 -32.04 -41.83 10.76
C LEU A 18 -30.56 -41.55 10.47
N LEU A 19 -30.12 -41.98 9.29
CA LEU A 19 -28.85 -41.61 8.69
C LEU A 19 -28.89 -40.10 8.39
N CYS A 20 -28.62 -39.28 9.41
CA CYS A 20 -28.14 -37.93 9.20
C CYS A 20 -26.77 -38.06 8.54
N VAL A 21 -26.75 -38.10 7.21
CA VAL A 21 -25.58 -37.74 6.41
C VAL A 21 -25.28 -36.28 6.73
N MET A 22 -24.51 -36.04 7.80
CA MET A 22 -23.73 -34.83 7.89
C MET A 22 -22.77 -34.89 6.71
N MET A 23 -23.14 -34.23 5.61
CA MET A 23 -22.17 -33.66 4.70
C MET A 23 -21.34 -32.65 5.52
N ILE A 24 -20.36 -33.14 6.26
CA ILE A 24 -19.15 -32.40 6.53
C ILE A 24 -18.50 -32.29 5.14
N GLY A 25 -18.98 -31.33 4.36
CA GLY A 25 -18.21 -30.83 3.23
C GLY A 25 -16.90 -30.38 3.85
N PHE A 26 -15.85 -31.18 3.67
CA PHE A 26 -14.49 -30.79 3.99
C PHE A 26 -14.24 -29.52 3.17
N THR A 27 -14.50 -28.36 3.77
CA THR A 27 -14.00 -27.06 3.30
C THR A 27 -12.51 -27.04 3.61
N GLY A 28 -11.77 -27.94 2.96
CA GLY A 28 -10.33 -27.89 2.95
C GLY A 28 -9.92 -26.56 2.31
N SER A 29 -9.04 -25.83 2.96
CA SER A 29 -8.34 -24.74 2.29
C SER A 29 -7.59 -25.33 1.09
N GLU A 30 -7.73 -24.74 -0.09
CA GLU A 30 -6.94 -25.17 -1.24
C GLU A 30 -5.46 -24.84 -0.97
N PRO A 31 -4.53 -25.79 -1.05
CA PRO A 31 -3.10 -25.53 -0.83
C PRO A 31 -2.56 -24.42 -1.74
N ALA A 32 -3.14 -24.26 -2.94
CA ALA A 32 -2.79 -23.20 -3.87
C ALA A 32 -3.09 -21.79 -3.31
N PHE A 33 -4.24 -21.58 -2.66
CA PHE A 33 -4.56 -20.27 -2.08
C PHE A 33 -3.69 -19.95 -0.87
N GLN A 34 -3.42 -20.93 0.01
CA GLN A 34 -2.48 -20.73 1.11
C GLN A 34 -1.08 -20.39 0.59
N THR A 35 -0.62 -21.06 -0.48
CA THR A 35 0.67 -20.75 -1.12
C THR A 35 0.75 -19.30 -1.59
N ILE A 36 -0.35 -18.73 -2.09
CA ILE A 36 -0.41 -17.32 -2.50
C ILE A 36 -0.34 -16.39 -1.29
N LEU A 37 -1.03 -16.72 -0.19
CA LEU A 37 -0.92 -15.98 1.06
C LEU A 37 0.50 -15.99 1.62
N ASP A 38 1.15 -17.16 1.59
CA ASP A 38 2.49 -17.38 2.14
C ASP A 38 3.58 -16.64 1.34
N ARG A 39 3.37 -16.39 0.05
CA ARG A 39 4.26 -15.54 -0.77
C ARG A 39 4.29 -14.09 -0.29
N GLY A 40 3.21 -13.61 0.33
CA GLY A 40 3.10 -12.24 0.82
C GLY A 40 3.23 -11.20 -0.30
N LEU A 41 3.75 -10.03 0.05
CA LEU A 41 4.00 -8.95 -0.92
C LEU A 41 5.12 -9.37 -1.88
N PRO A 42 4.89 -9.42 -3.22
CA PRO A 42 5.93 -9.75 -4.17
C PRO A 42 7.15 -8.84 -3.98
N GLU A 43 8.32 -9.38 -4.29
CA GLU A 43 9.52 -8.55 -4.45
C GLU A 43 9.28 -7.51 -5.54
N LEU A 44 9.96 -6.36 -5.41
CA LEU A 44 9.90 -5.37 -6.47
C LEU A 44 10.47 -5.98 -7.75
N PRO A 45 9.75 -5.91 -8.88
CA PRO A 45 10.30 -6.37 -10.15
C PRO A 45 11.55 -5.54 -10.48
N THR A 46 12.56 -6.17 -11.04
CA THR A 46 13.86 -5.53 -11.36
C THR A 46 14.10 -5.51 -12.87
N GLY A 47 14.90 -4.55 -13.33
CA GLY A 47 15.14 -4.32 -14.76
C GLY A 47 13.91 -3.79 -15.48
N VAL A 48 13.08 -3.00 -14.78
CA VAL A 48 11.82 -2.48 -15.30
C VAL A 48 11.64 -1.01 -15.02
N ARG A 49 10.88 -0.36 -15.89
CA ARG A 49 10.28 0.95 -15.68
C ARG A 49 8.76 0.77 -15.58
N VAL A 50 8.16 1.35 -14.54
CA VAL A 50 6.73 1.22 -14.26
C VAL A 50 6.13 2.60 -14.10
N VAL A 51 5.07 2.90 -14.84
CA VAL A 51 4.36 4.18 -14.78
C VAL A 51 2.91 3.95 -14.41
N TRP A 52 2.44 4.66 -13.39
CA TRP A 52 1.06 4.57 -12.94
C TRP A 52 0.51 5.91 -12.49
N GLU A 53 -0.81 6.00 -12.42
CA GLU A 53 -1.53 7.17 -11.94
C GLU A 53 -2.36 6.79 -10.72
N ILE A 54 -2.44 7.71 -9.76
CA ILE A 54 -3.27 7.59 -8.57
C ILE A 54 -4.29 8.72 -8.61
N GLU A 55 -5.56 8.37 -8.58
CA GLU A 55 -6.69 9.26 -8.36
C GLU A 55 -7.16 9.11 -6.92
N GLN A 56 -7.15 10.19 -6.15
CA GLN A 56 -7.71 10.21 -4.79
C GLN A 56 -9.03 10.96 -4.79
N HIS A 57 -10.10 10.25 -4.47
CA HIS A 57 -11.46 10.78 -4.42
C HIS A 57 -11.75 11.36 -3.04
N ALA A 58 -12.93 11.97 -2.89
CA ALA A 58 -13.34 12.57 -1.61
C ALA A 58 -13.40 11.54 -0.48
N GLY A 59 -13.71 10.28 -0.80
CA GLY A 59 -13.80 9.19 0.17
C GLY A 59 -14.90 9.37 1.21
N VAL A 60 -15.83 10.31 0.97
CA VAL A 60 -16.99 10.60 1.81
C VAL A 60 -18.19 10.96 0.94
N THR A 61 -19.39 10.68 1.43
CA THR A 61 -20.64 11.16 0.82
C THR A 61 -20.88 12.64 1.17
N PRO A 62 -21.78 13.34 0.44
CA PRO A 62 -22.21 14.68 0.82
C PRO A 62 -22.78 14.78 2.24
N ASP A 63 -23.52 13.74 2.68
CA ASP A 63 -24.10 13.70 4.02
C ASP A 63 -23.03 13.53 5.11
N GLU A 64 -22.04 12.66 4.88
CA GLU A 64 -20.88 12.50 5.77
C GLU A 64 -20.07 13.79 5.86
N LEU A 65 -19.90 14.52 4.75
CA LEU A 65 -19.24 15.82 4.76
C LEU A 65 -20.05 16.88 5.52
N MET A 66 -21.39 16.87 5.40
CA MET A 66 -22.25 17.76 6.17
C MET A 66 -22.11 17.48 7.67
N GLU A 67 -22.10 16.21 8.08
CA GLU A 67 -21.90 15.84 9.47
C GLU A 67 -20.51 16.25 9.98
N LEU A 68 -19.48 16.05 9.17
CA LEU A 68 -18.12 16.50 9.47
C LEU A 68 -18.08 18.02 9.72
N ARG A 69 -18.76 18.80 8.86
CA ARG A 69 -18.87 20.26 9.00
C ARG A 69 -19.63 20.66 10.26
N ARG A 70 -20.69 19.94 10.64
CA ARG A 70 -21.41 20.19 11.90
C ARG A 70 -20.52 20.00 13.12
N ARG A 71 -19.67 18.97 13.14
CA ARG A 71 -18.71 18.74 14.24
C ARG A 71 -17.63 19.83 14.35
N ILE A 72 -17.22 20.40 13.21
CA ILE A 72 -16.22 21.47 13.13
C ILE A 72 -16.83 22.85 13.45
N ALA A 73 -18.14 23.02 13.30
CA ALA A 73 -18.80 24.31 13.47
C ALA A 73 -18.48 24.93 14.85
N GLY A 74 -18.01 26.18 14.84
CA GLY A 74 -17.60 26.91 16.05
C GLY A 74 -16.26 26.47 16.67
N ARG A 75 -15.49 25.57 16.03
CA ARG A 75 -14.22 25.03 16.54
C ARG A 75 -13.08 25.24 15.54
N PRO A 76 -12.33 26.37 15.61
CA PRO A 76 -11.29 26.67 14.64
C PRO A 76 -10.17 25.62 14.56
N ASP A 77 -9.74 25.07 15.69
CA ASP A 77 -8.61 24.13 15.75
C ASP A 77 -9.08 22.66 15.73
N HIS A 78 -10.28 22.38 15.21
CA HIS A 78 -10.81 21.02 15.18
C HIS A 78 -9.94 20.12 14.28
N PRO A 79 -9.50 18.94 14.74
CA PRO A 79 -8.56 18.08 14.01
C PRO A 79 -9.10 17.58 12.66
N ASP A 80 -10.43 17.48 12.51
CA ASP A 80 -11.07 17.08 11.24
C ASP A 80 -11.11 18.18 10.16
N ARG A 81 -10.74 19.43 10.48
CA ARG A 81 -10.85 20.55 9.52
C ARG A 81 -10.08 20.29 8.21
N PRO A 82 -8.81 19.85 8.22
CA PRO A 82 -8.10 19.51 6.98
C PRO A 82 -8.80 18.41 6.18
N LYS A 83 -9.39 17.40 6.85
CA LYS A 83 -10.15 16.34 6.18
C LYS A 83 -11.38 16.89 5.48
N ALA A 84 -12.13 17.78 6.12
CA ALA A 84 -13.31 18.42 5.54
C ALA A 84 -12.97 19.32 4.35
N GLU A 85 -11.86 20.06 4.43
CA GLU A 85 -11.37 20.91 3.34
C GLU A 85 -10.96 20.08 2.12
N VAL A 86 -10.19 19.01 2.33
CA VAL A 86 -9.79 18.07 1.27
C VAL A 86 -11.01 17.41 0.63
N ALA A 87 -11.96 16.90 1.43
CA ALA A 87 -13.18 16.28 0.93
C ALA A 87 -14.04 17.28 0.13
N THR A 88 -14.22 18.51 0.64
CA THR A 88 -14.95 19.58 -0.05
C THR A 88 -14.32 19.86 -1.41
N ARG A 89 -13.00 20.06 -1.44
CA ARG A 89 -12.27 20.33 -2.69
C ARG A 89 -12.45 19.20 -3.70
N ARG A 90 -12.35 17.93 -3.27
CA ARG A 90 -12.47 16.78 -4.16
C ARG A 90 -13.88 16.55 -4.69
N LEU A 91 -14.90 16.85 -3.90
CA LEU A 91 -16.29 16.81 -4.37
C LEU A 91 -16.58 17.92 -5.40
N ASN A 92 -16.00 19.11 -5.20
CA ASN A 92 -16.25 20.26 -6.08
C ASN A 92 -15.39 20.26 -7.35
N SER A 93 -14.14 19.85 -7.26
CA SER A 93 -13.14 19.99 -8.34
C SER A 93 -12.69 18.66 -8.94
N GLY A 94 -13.24 17.53 -8.47
CA GLY A 94 -12.82 16.19 -8.87
C GLY A 94 -11.62 15.65 -8.06
N PRO A 95 -11.20 14.41 -8.34
CA PRO A 95 -10.15 13.74 -7.57
C PRO A 95 -8.78 14.40 -7.75
N ASP A 96 -7.93 14.26 -6.75
CA ASP A 96 -6.51 14.58 -6.89
C ASP A 96 -5.84 13.54 -7.77
N ARG A 97 -5.01 13.97 -8.71
CA ARG A 97 -4.25 13.07 -9.58
C ARG A 97 -2.75 13.22 -9.37
N LEU A 98 -2.09 12.08 -9.23
CA LEU A 98 -0.65 11.96 -9.08
C LEU A 98 -0.14 10.92 -10.06
N ARG A 99 0.75 11.32 -10.98
CA ARG A 99 1.49 10.37 -11.82
C ARG A 99 2.75 9.96 -11.08
N ARG A 100 3.05 8.67 -11.12
CA ARG A 100 4.25 8.07 -10.53
C ARG A 100 4.97 7.24 -11.58
N GLU A 101 6.28 7.30 -11.54
CA GLU A 101 7.16 6.59 -12.45
C GLU A 101 8.33 6.03 -11.66
N ALA A 102 8.51 4.71 -11.71
CA ALA A 102 9.56 4.03 -10.98
C ALA A 102 10.53 3.32 -11.93
N TRP A 103 11.82 3.49 -11.69
CA TRP A 103 12.89 2.70 -12.31
C TRP A 103 13.50 1.81 -11.25
N ILE A 104 13.54 0.52 -11.52
CA ILE A 104 14.03 -0.49 -10.58
C ILE A 104 15.00 -1.36 -11.33
N ASP A 105 16.27 -1.35 -10.93
CA ASP A 105 17.28 -2.17 -11.59
C ASP A 105 17.57 -3.48 -10.84
N ARG A 106 18.43 -4.31 -11.45
CA ARG A 106 18.82 -5.61 -10.88
C ARG A 106 19.73 -5.50 -9.66
N ALA A 107 20.40 -4.38 -9.47
CA ALA A 107 21.21 -4.11 -8.28
C ALA A 107 20.35 -3.62 -7.10
N GLY A 108 19.03 -3.49 -7.29
CA GLY A 108 18.11 -2.98 -6.29
C GLY A 108 18.15 -1.46 -6.14
N ARG A 109 18.80 -0.74 -7.07
CA ARG A 109 18.71 0.71 -7.18
C ARG A 109 17.32 1.08 -7.63
N PHE A 110 16.82 2.16 -7.05
CA PHE A 110 15.42 2.55 -7.15
C PHE A 110 15.34 4.06 -7.35
N ARG A 111 14.53 4.48 -8.30
CA ARG A 111 14.11 5.88 -8.46
C ARG A 111 12.60 5.91 -8.56
N LEU A 112 11.95 6.80 -7.81
CA LEU A 112 10.54 7.15 -7.95
C LEU A 112 10.43 8.63 -8.29
N SER A 113 9.83 8.92 -9.43
CA SER A 113 9.40 10.25 -9.83
C SER A 113 7.91 10.41 -9.59
N GLU A 114 7.53 11.50 -8.94
CA GLU A 114 6.15 11.88 -8.69
C GLU A 114 5.84 13.20 -9.40
N THR A 115 4.69 13.27 -10.07
CA THR A 115 4.26 14.47 -10.82
C THR A 115 2.76 14.70 -10.58
N PRO A 116 2.40 15.65 -9.70
CA PRO A 116 1.01 16.01 -9.47
C PRO A 116 0.38 16.66 -10.71
N ALA A 117 -0.94 16.49 -10.89
CA ALA A 117 -1.66 17.14 -12.01
C ALA A 117 -1.60 18.67 -11.98
N LYS A 118 -1.35 19.27 -10.82
CA LYS A 118 -1.21 20.73 -10.66
C LYS A 118 0.18 21.26 -11.03
N GLY A 119 1.07 20.41 -11.52
CA GLY A 119 2.44 20.75 -11.86
C GLY A 119 3.43 20.51 -10.71
N GLY A 120 4.69 20.79 -10.98
CA GLY A 120 5.82 20.42 -10.13
C GLY A 120 6.16 18.93 -10.23
N TRP A 121 7.26 18.55 -9.60
CA TRP A 121 7.70 17.16 -9.54
C TRP A 121 8.59 16.94 -8.31
N ASN A 122 8.67 15.69 -7.88
CA ASN A 122 9.54 15.25 -6.79
C ASN A 122 10.11 13.89 -7.16
N ASP A 123 11.42 13.76 -7.13
CA ASP A 123 12.12 12.51 -7.39
C ASP A 123 12.78 12.03 -6.11
N VAL A 124 12.69 10.73 -5.82
CA VAL A 124 13.40 10.07 -4.72
C VAL A 124 14.19 8.92 -5.29
N VAL A 125 15.47 8.85 -4.95
CA VAL A 125 16.39 7.82 -5.41
C VAL A 125 17.06 7.14 -4.23
N VAL A 126 17.17 5.82 -4.30
CA VAL A 126 17.87 4.95 -3.36
C VAL A 126 18.85 4.12 -4.18
N ALA A 127 20.14 4.40 -4.05
CA ALA A 127 21.18 3.72 -4.81
C ALA A 127 22.53 3.75 -4.09
N ASP A 128 23.25 2.63 -4.11
CA ASP A 128 24.66 2.53 -3.70
C ASP A 128 24.95 3.12 -2.31
N GLY A 129 24.06 2.88 -1.34
CA GLY A 129 24.17 3.38 0.03
C GLY A 129 23.82 4.87 0.21
N VAL A 130 23.35 5.54 -0.84
CA VAL A 130 22.91 6.94 -0.81
C VAL A 130 21.41 7.00 -1.09
N VAL A 131 20.72 7.90 -0.39
CA VAL A 131 19.34 8.26 -0.69
C VAL A 131 19.28 9.74 -0.98
N TRP A 132 18.67 10.13 -2.09
CA TRP A 132 18.50 11.54 -2.41
C TRP A 132 17.09 11.85 -2.89
N ALA A 133 16.65 13.08 -2.62
CA ALA A 133 15.37 13.61 -3.04
C ALA A 133 15.59 14.94 -3.77
N LEU A 134 14.86 15.14 -4.86
CA LEU A 134 15.04 16.24 -5.79
C LEU A 134 13.69 16.86 -6.14
N THR A 135 13.58 18.17 -5.97
CA THR A 135 12.45 18.99 -6.46
C THR A 135 12.96 19.93 -7.57
N ALA A 136 12.07 20.78 -8.10
CA ALA A 136 12.44 21.77 -9.10
C ALA A 136 13.61 22.68 -8.70
N ASP A 137 13.77 22.96 -7.40
CA ASP A 137 14.69 23.94 -6.84
C ASP A 137 15.57 23.41 -5.70
N SER A 138 15.38 22.16 -5.26
CA SER A 138 16.11 21.63 -4.10
C SER A 138 16.63 20.21 -4.33
N LEU A 139 17.83 19.94 -3.81
CA LEU A 139 18.44 18.61 -3.76
C LEU A 139 18.82 18.27 -2.33
N ASN A 140 18.36 17.13 -1.84
CA ASN A 140 18.63 16.63 -0.50
C ASN A 140 19.27 15.25 -0.58
N ILE A 141 20.43 15.07 0.02
CA ILE A 141 21.24 13.85 -0.08
C ILE A 141 21.52 13.34 1.33
N VAL A 142 21.23 12.07 1.60
CA VAL A 142 21.47 11.41 2.89
C VAL A 142 22.24 10.11 2.71
N ASP A 143 23.07 9.77 3.69
CA ASP A 143 23.68 8.45 3.80
C ASP A 143 22.61 7.42 4.20
N GLY A 144 22.36 6.44 3.35
CA GLY A 144 21.36 5.40 3.56
C GLY A 144 21.73 4.37 4.63
N SER A 145 22.99 4.36 5.09
CA SER A 145 23.45 3.50 6.19
C SER A 145 23.26 4.13 7.57
N ARG A 146 22.90 5.42 7.65
CA ARG A 146 22.75 6.17 8.89
C ARG A 146 21.29 6.49 9.16
N GLU A 147 20.98 6.81 10.42
CA GLU A 147 19.67 7.37 10.75
C GLU A 147 19.50 8.72 10.03
N PRO A 148 18.46 8.87 9.19
CA PRO A 148 18.25 10.09 8.42
C PRO A 148 17.82 11.24 9.34
N PRO A 149 18.17 12.50 9.02
CA PRO A 149 17.67 13.66 9.74
C PRO A 149 16.13 13.70 9.79
N PRO A 150 15.52 14.31 10.82
CA PRO A 150 14.06 14.46 10.91
C PRO A 150 13.46 15.06 9.63
N GLY A 151 12.46 14.39 9.06
CA GLY A 151 11.81 14.82 7.81
C GLY A 151 12.56 14.46 6.52
N ARG A 152 13.74 13.82 6.61
CA ARG A 152 14.55 13.36 5.46
C ARG A 152 14.60 11.84 5.33
N ASN A 153 13.70 11.13 6.00
CA ASN A 153 13.57 9.68 5.85
C ASN A 153 12.76 9.37 4.58
N PHE A 154 13.47 9.12 3.48
CA PHE A 154 12.86 8.76 2.21
C PHE A 154 12.78 7.25 1.97
N ALA A 155 13.21 6.41 2.92
CA ALA A 155 13.19 4.95 2.78
C ALA A 155 11.76 4.41 2.57
N ALA A 156 10.77 5.02 3.24
CA ALA A 156 9.36 4.65 3.10
C ALA A 156 8.81 4.82 1.67
N THR A 157 9.47 5.60 0.79
CA THR A 157 9.07 5.77 -0.61
C THR A 157 9.12 4.46 -1.39
N ARG A 158 10.18 3.69 -1.17
CA ARG A 158 10.38 2.41 -1.84
C ARG A 158 9.30 1.41 -1.42
N ASP A 159 9.00 1.37 -0.13
CA ASP A 159 7.93 0.53 0.40
C ASP A 159 6.56 0.94 -0.16
N ASP A 160 6.28 2.24 -0.26
CA ASP A 160 5.03 2.74 -0.83
C ASP A 160 4.90 2.37 -2.32
N ALA A 161 5.97 2.51 -3.11
CA ALA A 161 5.99 2.06 -4.51
C ALA A 161 5.81 0.55 -4.62
N ARG A 162 6.48 -0.24 -3.75
CA ARG A 162 6.30 -1.70 -3.69
C ARG A 162 4.87 -2.09 -3.39
N ARG A 163 4.18 -1.38 -2.51
CA ARG A 163 2.76 -1.62 -2.22
C ARG A 163 1.87 -1.35 -3.44
N HIS A 164 2.09 -0.25 -4.17
CA HIS A 164 1.30 0.06 -5.37
C HIS A 164 1.56 -0.95 -6.49
N ILE A 165 2.83 -1.25 -6.78
CA ILE A 165 3.22 -2.23 -7.80
C ILE A 165 2.71 -3.63 -7.43
N GLY A 166 2.91 -4.04 -6.17
CA GLY A 166 2.35 -5.29 -5.64
C GLY A 166 0.81 -5.29 -5.67
N GLY A 167 0.17 -4.13 -5.55
CA GLY A 167 -1.26 -3.95 -5.74
C GLY A 167 -1.73 -4.38 -7.13
N PHE A 168 -1.05 -3.92 -8.19
CA PHE A 168 -1.33 -4.34 -9.56
C PHE A 168 -1.10 -5.85 -9.76
N MET A 169 -0.06 -6.42 -9.16
CA MET A 169 0.25 -7.85 -9.29
C MET A 169 -0.72 -8.75 -8.52
N MET A 170 -1.21 -8.32 -7.36
CA MET A 170 -1.99 -9.15 -6.44
C MET A 170 -3.49 -8.86 -6.43
N GLY A 171 -3.91 -7.73 -7.02
CA GLY A 171 -5.31 -7.32 -7.08
C GLY A 171 -5.93 -7.13 -5.69
N GLY A 172 -7.09 -7.76 -5.45
CA GLY A 172 -7.83 -7.69 -4.19
C GLY A 172 -7.05 -8.23 -2.97
N LEU A 173 -6.06 -9.09 -3.18
CA LEU A 173 -5.20 -9.58 -2.11
C LEU A 173 -4.29 -8.49 -1.53
N SER A 174 -4.10 -7.38 -2.24
CA SER A 174 -3.31 -6.25 -1.77
C SER A 174 -3.77 -5.67 -0.43
N MET A 175 -5.02 -5.90 -0.04
CA MET A 175 -5.55 -5.40 1.22
C MET A 175 -4.91 -6.00 2.49
N ILE A 176 -4.26 -7.17 2.36
CA ILE A 176 -3.54 -7.81 3.47
C ILE A 176 -2.01 -7.62 3.37
N ILE A 177 -1.54 -6.73 2.49
CA ILE A 177 -0.11 -6.40 2.35
C ILE A 177 0.44 -5.92 3.70
N GLY A 178 1.50 -6.58 4.17
CA GLY A 178 2.20 -6.24 5.41
C GLY A 178 1.60 -6.89 6.66
N ALA A 179 0.58 -7.74 6.52
CA ALA A 179 0.08 -8.52 7.64
C ALA A 179 1.07 -9.66 8.01
N PRO A 180 1.28 -9.96 9.31
CA PRO A 180 2.37 -10.83 9.77
C PRO A 180 2.23 -12.33 9.42
N ARG A 181 1.05 -12.77 8.95
CA ARG A 181 0.76 -14.06 8.27
C ARG A 181 -0.75 -14.18 8.11
N ALA A 182 -1.25 -14.56 6.93
CA ALA A 182 -2.67 -14.84 6.74
C ALA A 182 -2.89 -16.34 6.54
N THR A 183 -3.93 -16.89 7.15
CA THR A 183 -4.30 -18.30 7.03
C THR A 183 -5.60 -18.43 6.27
N ALA A 184 -5.57 -19.21 5.19
CA ALA A 184 -6.75 -19.58 4.43
C ALA A 184 -7.71 -20.40 5.29
N ALA A 185 -8.96 -19.98 5.32
CA ALA A 185 -10.02 -20.60 6.10
C ALA A 185 -10.98 -21.42 5.25
N SER A 186 -11.29 -20.90 4.06
CA SER A 186 -12.12 -21.60 3.10
C SER A 186 -11.69 -21.23 1.69
N PHE A 187 -11.90 -22.16 0.77
CA PHE A 187 -11.74 -21.92 -0.66
C PHE A 187 -12.83 -22.70 -1.39
N ARG A 188 -13.51 -22.04 -2.33
CA ARG A 188 -14.57 -22.63 -3.16
C ARG A 188 -14.35 -22.22 -4.60
N ARG A 189 -14.26 -23.19 -5.51
CA ARG A 189 -14.13 -22.98 -6.96
C ARG A 189 -15.39 -23.42 -7.68
N SER A 190 -15.82 -22.63 -8.66
CA SER A 190 -16.90 -22.94 -9.59
C SER A 190 -16.45 -22.55 -10.99
N GLY A 191 -16.01 -23.53 -11.77
CA GLY A 191 -15.35 -23.28 -13.07
C GLY A 191 -14.07 -22.46 -12.88
N ARG A 192 -13.98 -21.32 -13.57
CA ARG A 192 -12.86 -20.37 -13.45
C ARG A 192 -13.03 -19.35 -12.34
N GLU A 193 -14.20 -19.27 -11.73
CA GLU A 193 -14.43 -18.35 -10.61
C GLU A 193 -14.14 -19.04 -9.29
N TRP A 194 -13.61 -18.28 -8.34
CA TRP A 194 -13.39 -18.79 -6.99
C TRP A 194 -13.66 -17.72 -5.95
N THR A 195 -13.98 -18.20 -4.75
CA THR A 195 -14.11 -17.39 -3.54
C THR A 195 -13.29 -18.02 -2.43
N ALA A 196 -12.72 -17.19 -1.56
CA ALA A 196 -11.94 -17.65 -0.43
C ALA A 196 -12.17 -16.74 0.78
N SER A 197 -11.84 -17.25 1.96
CA SER A 197 -11.69 -16.42 3.15
C SER A 197 -10.36 -16.69 3.82
N ALA A 198 -9.80 -15.67 4.46
CA ALA A 198 -8.59 -15.78 5.25
C ALA A 198 -8.73 -15.04 6.59
N PHE A 199 -7.99 -15.51 7.59
CA PHE A 199 -7.89 -14.86 8.89
C PHE A 199 -6.46 -14.44 9.17
N LEU A 200 -6.33 -13.37 9.93
CA LEU A 200 -5.07 -13.01 10.57
C LEU A 200 -4.90 -13.75 11.90
N PRO A 201 -3.67 -13.83 12.45
CA PRO A 201 -3.41 -14.51 13.70
C PRO A 201 -4.22 -13.88 14.83
N ASP A 202 -4.51 -14.66 15.88
CA ASP A 202 -5.30 -14.22 17.04
C ASP A 202 -6.71 -13.70 16.70
N ASN A 203 -7.24 -14.04 15.51
CA ASN A 203 -8.55 -13.60 15.01
C ASN A 203 -8.72 -12.07 15.01
N ILE A 204 -7.62 -11.33 14.85
CA ILE A 204 -7.63 -9.87 14.76
C ILE A 204 -8.26 -9.36 13.47
N GLY A 205 -8.37 -10.20 12.43
CA GLY A 205 -9.06 -9.82 11.21
C GLY A 205 -9.51 -11.01 10.37
N SER A 206 -10.56 -10.79 9.59
CA SER A 206 -11.05 -11.72 8.57
C SER A 206 -11.33 -11.00 7.26
N PHE A 207 -11.02 -11.70 6.18
CA PHE A 207 -11.08 -11.16 4.83
C PHE A 207 -11.79 -12.16 3.93
N TRP A 208 -12.63 -11.63 3.05
CA TRP A 208 -13.23 -12.37 1.97
C TRP A 208 -12.58 -11.97 0.65
N PHE A 209 -12.37 -12.95 -0.22
CA PHE A 209 -11.77 -12.77 -1.52
C PHE A 209 -12.62 -13.41 -2.60
N ARG A 210 -12.61 -12.81 -3.78
CA ARG A 210 -13.10 -13.38 -5.02
C ARG A 210 -12.06 -13.20 -6.10
N GLY A 211 -12.01 -14.15 -7.02
CA GLY A 211 -11.14 -14.04 -8.16
C GLY A 211 -11.50 -14.96 -9.30
N THR A 212 -10.59 -15.00 -10.26
CA THR A 212 -10.66 -15.87 -11.43
C THR A 212 -9.35 -16.63 -11.63
N GLU A 213 -9.41 -17.78 -12.28
CA GLU A 213 -8.23 -18.54 -12.70
C GLU A 213 -7.98 -18.34 -14.20
N VAL A 214 -6.76 -17.93 -14.55
CA VAL A 214 -6.30 -17.72 -15.93
C VAL A 214 -4.94 -18.38 -16.08
N ASP A 215 -4.81 -19.34 -17.00
CA ASP A 215 -3.56 -20.07 -17.27
C ASP A 215 -2.89 -20.62 -16.00
N HIS A 216 -3.68 -21.27 -15.15
CA HIS A 216 -3.27 -21.81 -13.84
C HIS A 216 -2.85 -20.77 -12.79
N ASN A 217 -3.02 -19.48 -13.08
CA ASN A 217 -2.82 -18.40 -12.10
C ASN A 217 -4.14 -18.05 -11.43
N ILE A 218 -4.17 -18.14 -10.10
CA ILE A 218 -5.28 -17.67 -9.27
C ILE A 218 -5.13 -16.16 -9.09
N LEU A 219 -6.00 -15.40 -9.75
CA LEU A 219 -5.98 -13.94 -9.77
C LEU A 219 -7.07 -13.39 -8.87
N VAL A 220 -6.72 -12.56 -7.89
CA VAL A 220 -7.67 -12.02 -6.91
C VAL A 220 -8.28 -10.72 -7.43
N THR A 221 -9.54 -10.75 -7.88
CA THR A 221 -10.22 -9.59 -8.47
C THR A 221 -10.89 -8.70 -7.41
N GLU A 222 -11.23 -9.25 -6.25
CA GLU A 222 -11.84 -8.48 -5.17
C GLU A 222 -11.39 -9.02 -3.81
N GLY A 223 -11.13 -8.10 -2.88
CA GLY A 223 -10.91 -8.39 -1.47
C GLY A 223 -11.79 -7.48 -0.61
N ARG A 224 -12.37 -8.01 0.46
CA ARG A 224 -13.23 -7.28 1.40
C ARG A 224 -12.86 -7.58 2.84
N VAL A 225 -12.82 -6.54 3.68
CA VAL A 225 -12.67 -6.67 5.13
C VAL A 225 -14.00 -7.10 5.72
N GLU A 226 -14.05 -8.28 6.33
CA GLU A 226 -15.24 -8.78 7.04
C GLU A 226 -15.17 -8.51 8.54
N ARG A 227 -13.97 -8.55 9.10
CA ARG A 227 -13.71 -8.22 10.51
C ARG A 227 -12.32 -7.62 10.63
N LEU A 228 -12.18 -6.60 11.47
CA LEU A 228 -10.87 -6.06 11.84
C LEU A 228 -10.93 -5.46 13.26
N ALA A 229 -10.15 -6.03 14.17
CA ALA A 229 -9.88 -5.51 15.49
C ALA A 229 -8.40 -5.09 15.54
N PRO A 230 -8.09 -3.84 15.94
CA PRO A 230 -8.92 -2.90 16.68
C PRO A 230 -9.69 -1.87 15.83
N ALA A 231 -9.73 -2.00 14.50
CA ALA A 231 -10.31 -1.00 13.59
C ALA A 231 -11.67 -1.44 12.98
N PRO A 232 -12.76 -1.57 13.77
CA PRO A 232 -14.05 -2.01 13.27
C PRO A 232 -14.66 -1.04 12.26
N ALA A 233 -14.25 0.24 12.31
CA ALA A 233 -14.67 1.26 11.36
C ALA A 233 -14.23 0.98 9.92
N GLU A 234 -13.29 0.05 9.69
CA GLU A 234 -12.83 -0.36 8.35
C GLU A 234 -13.57 -1.61 7.83
N VAL A 235 -14.44 -2.22 8.64
CA VAL A 235 -15.23 -3.40 8.22
C VAL A 235 -16.15 -3.01 7.06
N GLY A 236 -16.08 -3.75 5.96
CA GLY A 236 -16.77 -3.44 4.72
C GLY A 236 -15.90 -2.72 3.69
N ALA A 237 -14.73 -2.20 4.06
CA ALA A 237 -13.76 -1.69 3.09
C ALA A 237 -13.40 -2.80 2.10
N ARG A 238 -13.23 -2.43 0.83
CA ARG A 238 -12.93 -3.39 -0.23
C ARG A 238 -11.97 -2.84 -1.26
N VAL A 239 -11.23 -3.73 -1.88
CA VAL A 239 -10.36 -3.45 -3.03
C VAL A 239 -10.88 -4.25 -4.21
N LYS A 240 -11.02 -3.61 -5.37
CA LYS A 240 -11.35 -4.24 -6.64
C LYS A 240 -10.22 -4.09 -7.62
N ALA A 241 -9.95 -5.13 -8.38
CA ALA A 241 -8.93 -5.18 -9.40
C ALA A 241 -9.58 -5.57 -10.74
N SER A 242 -9.21 -4.87 -11.81
CA SER A 242 -9.78 -5.06 -13.14
C SER A 242 -8.76 -4.72 -14.23
N ASP A 243 -9.15 -4.99 -15.48
CA ASP A 243 -8.31 -4.78 -16.68
C ASP A 243 -7.01 -5.60 -16.62
N LEU A 244 -7.16 -6.93 -16.72
CA LEU A 244 -6.04 -7.86 -16.66
C LEU A 244 -5.13 -7.70 -17.88
N TRP A 245 -3.83 -7.55 -17.62
CA TRP A 245 -2.75 -7.58 -18.59
C TRP A 245 -1.88 -8.82 -18.33
N PRO A 246 -2.15 -9.95 -19.03
CA PRO A 246 -1.48 -11.21 -18.76
C PRO A 246 0.00 -11.20 -19.15
N ASP A 247 0.34 -10.57 -20.29
CA ASP A 247 1.69 -10.57 -20.87
C ASP A 247 2.52 -9.33 -20.51
N SER A 248 2.28 -8.74 -19.33
CA SER A 248 3.06 -7.59 -18.86
C SER A 248 4.50 -8.01 -18.54
N PRO A 249 5.51 -7.13 -18.71
CA PRO A 249 6.88 -7.36 -18.25
C PRO A 249 7.00 -7.68 -16.75
N LEU A 250 5.96 -7.43 -15.96
CA LEU A 250 5.90 -7.73 -14.53
C LEU A 250 5.30 -9.13 -14.23
N GLY A 251 4.94 -9.90 -15.26
CA GLY A 251 4.02 -11.04 -15.18
C GLY A 251 2.55 -10.59 -15.23
N PRO A 252 1.58 -11.49 -15.02
CA PRO A 252 0.16 -11.14 -15.03
C PRO A 252 -0.16 -10.06 -13.99
N VAL A 253 -0.72 -8.93 -14.43
CA VAL A 253 -1.09 -7.80 -13.55
C VAL A 253 -2.46 -7.24 -13.89
N PHE A 254 -3.13 -6.68 -12.91
CA PHE A 254 -4.30 -5.82 -13.11
C PHE A 254 -3.86 -4.39 -13.41
N ARG A 255 -4.43 -3.76 -14.43
CA ARG A 255 -4.14 -2.38 -14.76
C ARG A 255 -4.90 -1.39 -13.90
N VAL A 256 -6.02 -1.79 -13.28
CA VAL A 256 -6.83 -0.89 -12.46
C VAL A 256 -7.06 -1.51 -11.08
N ILE A 257 -6.72 -0.75 -10.04
CA ILE A 257 -7.00 -1.07 -8.63
C ILE A 257 -7.87 0.03 -8.03
N GLU A 258 -9.00 -0.32 -7.46
CA GLU A 258 -9.96 0.61 -6.87
C GLU A 258 -10.17 0.28 -5.39
N GLY A 259 -9.93 1.25 -4.52
CA GLY A 259 -10.17 1.15 -3.08
C GLY A 259 -11.49 1.84 -2.71
N TYR A 260 -12.34 1.14 -1.97
CA TYR A 260 -13.62 1.66 -1.51
C TYR A 260 -13.67 1.66 0.02
N ARG A 261 -14.30 2.72 0.56
CA ARG A 261 -14.66 2.80 1.98
C ARG A 261 -15.73 1.77 2.33
N PRO A 262 -15.91 1.48 3.63
CA PRO A 262 -17.06 0.72 4.16
C PRO A 262 -18.42 1.20 3.67
N SER A 263 -18.59 2.51 3.48
CA SER A 263 -19.82 3.11 2.93
C SER A 263 -20.06 2.78 1.45
N GLY A 264 -19.10 2.14 0.77
CA GLY A 264 -19.15 1.81 -0.65
C GLY A 264 -18.68 2.94 -1.58
N VAL A 265 -18.33 4.11 -1.02
CA VAL A 265 -17.78 5.24 -1.78
C VAL A 265 -16.35 4.93 -2.25
N LEU A 266 -16.05 5.28 -3.49
CA LEU A 266 -14.69 5.19 -4.04
C LEU A 266 -13.77 6.17 -3.31
N ASP A 267 -12.68 5.65 -2.75
CA ASP A 267 -11.68 6.42 -2.01
C ASP A 267 -10.45 6.69 -2.89
N SER A 268 -9.99 5.67 -3.59
CA SER A 268 -8.82 5.75 -4.47
C SER A 268 -8.96 4.87 -5.69
N ARG A 269 -8.32 5.28 -6.78
CA ARG A 269 -8.17 4.49 -7.99
C ARG A 269 -6.73 4.61 -8.48
N SER A 270 -6.04 3.48 -8.63
CA SER A 270 -4.72 3.41 -9.22
C SER A 270 -4.81 2.77 -10.60
N ARG A 271 -4.17 3.38 -11.60
CA ARG A 271 -4.12 2.88 -12.97
C ARG A 271 -2.67 2.67 -13.40
N LEU A 272 -2.27 1.43 -13.68
CA LEU A 272 -1.02 1.11 -14.35
C LEU A 272 -1.13 1.55 -15.81
N ILE A 273 -0.28 2.51 -16.20
CA ILE A 273 -0.26 3.09 -17.54
C ILE A 273 0.71 2.31 -18.42
N GLU A 274 1.89 2.00 -17.88
CA GLU A 274 3.00 1.47 -18.63
C GLU A 274 3.86 0.58 -17.73
N ALA A 275 4.34 -0.52 -18.29
CA ALA A 275 5.39 -1.35 -17.72
C ALA A 275 6.26 -1.82 -18.87
N GLU A 276 7.55 -1.55 -18.80
CA GLU A 276 8.50 -1.94 -19.84
C GLU A 276 9.79 -2.51 -19.24
N VAL A 277 10.42 -3.42 -19.97
CA VAL A 277 11.77 -3.88 -19.67
C VAL A 277 12.71 -2.71 -19.94
N TRP A 278 13.53 -2.38 -18.96
CA TRP A 278 14.42 -1.23 -19.04
C TRP A 278 15.88 -1.67 -18.87
N SER A 279 16.72 -1.26 -19.83
CA SER A 279 18.17 -1.43 -19.74
C SER A 279 18.71 -0.47 -18.68
N SER A 280 19.07 -1.00 -17.52
CA SER A 280 19.60 -0.21 -16.40
C SER A 280 20.75 0.70 -16.84
N GLU A 281 20.56 2.01 -16.70
CA GLU A 281 21.58 3.01 -16.91
C GLU A 281 22.03 3.58 -15.56
N PRO A 282 23.30 3.42 -15.14
CA PRO A 282 23.78 3.90 -13.85
C PRO A 282 23.54 5.40 -13.62
N ALA A 283 23.57 6.21 -14.69
CA ALA A 283 23.34 7.65 -14.63
C ALA A 283 21.96 8.02 -14.07
N MET A 284 20.95 7.16 -14.20
CA MET A 284 19.59 7.40 -13.71
C MET A 284 19.50 7.50 -12.19
N PHE A 285 20.49 6.96 -11.48
CA PHE A 285 20.54 6.92 -10.04
C PHE A 285 21.64 7.81 -9.44
N ALA A 286 22.47 8.42 -10.29
CA ALA A 286 23.58 9.25 -9.86
C ALA A 286 23.07 10.52 -9.18
N VAL A 287 23.72 10.90 -8.08
CA VAL A 287 23.47 12.19 -7.43
C VAL A 287 23.90 13.32 -8.39
N PRO A 288 23.05 14.31 -8.67
CA PRO A 288 23.44 15.45 -9.50
C PRO A 288 24.64 16.21 -8.93
N ASP A 289 25.58 16.61 -9.79
CA ASP A 289 26.74 17.42 -9.39
C ASP A 289 26.31 18.86 -9.09
N ARG A 290 26.66 19.39 -7.91
CA ARG A 290 26.38 20.78 -7.53
C ARG A 290 27.03 21.80 -8.48
N ALA A 291 28.22 21.53 -9.02
CA ALA A 291 28.94 22.48 -9.87
C ALA A 291 28.29 22.63 -11.26
N ARG A 292 27.67 21.55 -11.74
CA ARG A 292 26.91 21.51 -12.99
C ARG A 292 25.65 20.67 -12.78
N PRO A 293 24.61 21.22 -12.12
CA PRO A 293 23.42 20.48 -11.75
C PRO A 293 22.71 19.91 -12.97
N ARG A 294 22.87 18.61 -13.18
CA ARG A 294 22.23 17.87 -14.26
C ARG A 294 21.78 16.51 -13.73
N ASP A 295 20.56 16.14 -14.09
CA ASP A 295 19.95 14.85 -13.80
C ASP A 295 19.60 14.12 -15.12
N ALA A 296 19.68 12.79 -15.10
CA ALA A 296 19.46 11.98 -16.30
C ALA A 296 18.02 12.02 -16.83
N VAL A 297 17.02 12.23 -15.95
CA VAL A 297 15.60 12.30 -16.33
C VAL A 297 15.18 13.75 -16.58
N ARG A 298 15.64 14.67 -15.74
CA ARG A 298 15.19 16.07 -15.75
C ARG A 298 16.06 16.99 -16.61
N GLY A 299 17.25 16.56 -17.01
CA GLY A 299 18.19 17.40 -17.75
C GLY A 299 18.88 18.42 -16.85
N GLU A 300 19.05 19.65 -17.34
CA GLU A 300 19.66 20.74 -16.58
C GLU A 300 18.74 21.18 -15.42
N LEU A 301 19.32 21.40 -14.25
CA LEU A 301 18.59 21.72 -13.04
C LEU A 301 18.86 23.16 -12.57
N ALA A 302 17.78 23.88 -12.25
CA ALA A 302 17.84 25.23 -11.67
C ALA A 302 17.81 25.19 -10.12
N LEU A 303 18.67 24.36 -9.51
CA LEU A 303 18.70 24.19 -8.06
C LEU A 303 19.01 25.51 -7.36
N LEU A 304 18.26 25.85 -6.32
CA LEU A 304 18.52 26.99 -5.43
C LEU A 304 19.08 26.54 -4.09
N HIS A 305 18.78 25.30 -3.68
CA HIS A 305 19.19 24.74 -2.40
C HIS A 305 19.78 23.33 -2.56
N VAL A 306 20.90 23.08 -1.88
CA VAL A 306 21.49 21.74 -1.78
C VAL A 306 21.79 21.44 -0.32
N ALA A 307 21.31 20.30 0.17
CA ALA A 307 21.59 19.78 1.49
C ALA A 307 22.26 18.41 1.37
N ASP A 308 23.49 18.27 1.85
CA ASP A 308 24.23 17.00 1.84
C ASP A 308 24.59 16.56 3.26
N PHE A 309 24.04 15.44 3.67
CA PHE A 309 24.21 14.82 5.00
C PHE A 309 25.08 13.56 4.96
N ARG A 310 25.76 13.26 3.84
CA ARG A 310 26.58 12.04 3.74
C ARG A 310 27.75 12.04 4.72
N ASP A 311 28.47 13.15 4.78
CA ASP A 311 29.70 13.26 5.58
C ASP A 311 29.45 13.82 6.99
N ASP A 312 28.35 14.54 7.21
CA ASP A 312 28.10 15.32 8.43
C ASP A 312 26.62 15.21 8.87
N ARG A 313 26.38 14.82 10.13
CA ARG A 313 25.03 14.73 10.71
C ARG A 313 24.33 16.09 10.82
N SER A 314 25.10 17.17 11.00
CA SER A 314 24.55 18.52 11.01
C SER A 314 24.15 18.99 9.61
N GLY A 315 24.62 18.29 8.57
CA GLY A 315 24.36 18.61 7.17
C GLY A 315 25.21 19.77 6.68
N ARG A 316 25.67 19.67 5.44
CA ARG A 316 26.25 20.81 4.72
C ARG A 316 25.18 21.38 3.81
N PHE A 317 24.97 22.69 3.93
CA PHE A 317 23.94 23.39 3.19
C PHE A 317 24.55 24.43 2.28
N TRP A 318 24.05 24.46 1.07
CA TRP A 318 24.41 25.44 0.08
C TRP A 318 23.16 26.08 -0.49
N GLN A 319 23.26 27.38 -0.74
CA GLN A 319 22.19 28.17 -1.32
C GLN A 319 22.77 29.16 -2.34
N ARG A 320 21.91 29.63 -3.24
CA ARG A 320 22.20 30.74 -4.16
C ARG A 320 20.92 31.52 -4.45
N GLY A 321 21.04 32.78 -4.84
CA GLY A 321 19.89 33.65 -5.10
C GLY A 321 19.23 33.36 -6.46
N SER A 322 20.01 32.87 -7.43
CA SER A 322 19.54 32.56 -8.78
C SER A 322 20.29 31.38 -9.41
N ALA A 323 19.74 30.81 -10.49
CA ALA A 323 20.35 29.68 -11.19
C ALA A 323 21.69 29.99 -11.88
N ASP A 324 22.00 31.27 -12.07
CA ASP A 324 23.23 31.77 -12.72
C ASP A 324 24.35 32.05 -11.70
N GLU A 325 24.04 32.02 -10.41
CA GLU A 325 25.00 32.27 -9.34
C GLU A 325 25.71 30.98 -8.88
N ALA A 326 26.88 31.15 -8.28
CA ALA A 326 27.58 30.08 -7.60
C ALA A 326 26.92 29.76 -6.26
N PHE A 327 26.96 28.49 -5.86
CA PHE A 327 26.50 28.06 -4.55
C PHE A 327 27.43 28.56 -3.43
N GLU A 328 26.86 29.23 -2.44
CA GLU A 328 27.56 29.63 -1.21
C GLU A 328 27.10 28.77 -0.03
N LYS A 329 27.95 28.62 0.99
CA LYS A 329 27.58 27.88 2.20
C LYS A 329 26.49 28.66 2.95
N GLY A 330 25.30 28.07 3.06
CA GLY A 330 24.15 28.66 3.74
C GLY A 330 24.08 28.27 5.22
N PRO A 331 23.23 28.96 6.01
CA PRO A 331 22.82 28.48 7.32
C PRO A 331 22.08 27.14 7.19
N PRO A 332 21.95 26.34 8.27
CA PRO A 332 21.09 25.16 8.25
C PRO A 332 19.67 25.57 7.80
N PRO A 333 18.99 24.72 7.01
CA PRO A 333 17.77 25.08 6.34
C PRO A 333 16.71 25.30 7.42
N PRO A 334 15.84 26.30 7.25
CA PRO A 334 14.62 26.35 8.04
C PRO A 334 13.90 25.01 7.86
N ASN A 335 13.32 24.48 8.94
CA ASN A 335 12.60 23.19 8.96
C ASN A 335 11.84 22.97 7.63
N ASP A 336 12.31 22.02 6.82
CA ASP A 336 11.93 21.94 5.42
C ASP A 336 10.41 21.66 5.26
N PRO A 337 9.67 22.46 4.47
CA PRO A 337 8.25 22.28 4.17
C PRO A 337 7.91 20.99 3.41
N SER A 338 8.89 20.15 3.04
CA SER A 338 8.69 18.78 2.53
C SER A 338 7.82 17.89 3.44
N ARG A 339 7.57 18.30 4.70
CA ARG A 339 6.49 17.74 5.54
C ARG A 339 5.09 17.80 4.90
N THR A 340 4.82 18.73 3.98
CA THR A 340 3.46 19.02 3.50
C THR A 340 3.04 18.17 2.30
N ILE A 341 3.95 17.86 1.37
CA ILE A 341 3.65 17.10 0.14
C ILE A 341 3.42 15.61 0.45
N TRP A 342 4.02 15.11 1.53
CA TRP A 342 3.93 13.71 1.98
C TRP A 342 2.62 13.35 2.71
N SER A 343 1.68 14.29 2.80
CA SER A 343 0.42 14.09 3.54
C SER A 343 -0.73 13.51 2.70
N LEU A 344 -0.63 13.50 1.37
CA LEU A 344 -1.75 13.09 0.50
C LEU A 344 -2.09 11.60 0.61
N ASN A 345 -1.11 10.71 0.79
CA ASN A 345 -1.35 9.26 0.95
C ASN A 345 -1.36 8.81 2.42
N ARG A 346 -0.87 9.62 3.37
CA ARG A 346 -0.71 9.18 4.77
C ARG A 346 -2.04 8.94 5.47
N SER A 347 -3.13 9.64 5.17
CA SER A 347 -4.38 9.53 5.94
C SER A 347 -5.09 8.18 5.77
N GLY A 348 -5.04 7.56 4.59
CA GLY A 348 -5.61 6.23 4.36
C GLY A 348 -4.68 5.11 4.86
N TYR A 349 -3.37 5.28 4.69
CA TYR A 349 -2.39 4.23 4.97
C TYR A 349 -1.80 4.25 6.40
N LEU A 350 -1.79 5.39 7.10
CA LEU A 350 -1.50 5.45 8.54
C LEU A 350 -2.54 4.69 9.36
N ILE A 351 -3.75 4.47 8.83
CA ILE A 351 -4.76 3.62 9.48
C ILE A 351 -4.34 2.15 9.39
N LEU A 352 -3.90 1.67 8.23
CA LEU A 352 -3.42 0.29 8.04
C LEU A 352 -2.08 0.02 8.74
N ILE A 353 -1.14 0.98 8.75
CA ILE A 353 0.13 0.88 9.47
C ILE A 353 -0.08 1.06 10.98
N GLY A 354 -0.96 1.98 11.39
CA GLY A 354 -1.37 2.12 12.78
C GLY A 354 -1.92 0.82 13.33
N VAL A 355 -2.73 0.10 12.55
CA VAL A 355 -3.22 -1.26 12.87
C VAL A 355 -2.06 -2.25 13.02
N GLY A 356 -1.10 -2.31 12.08
CA GLY A 356 0.06 -3.21 12.17
C GLY A 356 0.96 -2.95 13.38
N VAL A 357 1.22 -1.68 13.71
CA VAL A 357 2.06 -1.28 14.85
C VAL A 357 1.34 -1.50 16.19
N LEU A 358 0.02 -1.25 16.25
CA LEU A 358 -0.78 -1.57 17.45
C LEU A 358 -0.85 -3.09 17.69
N ILE A 359 -1.02 -3.89 16.63
CA ILE A 359 -1.00 -5.34 16.71
C ILE A 359 0.36 -5.84 17.24
N ALA A 360 1.47 -5.33 16.70
CA ALA A 360 2.81 -5.68 17.17
C ALA A 360 3.05 -5.25 18.63
N GLY A 361 2.59 -4.06 19.02
CA GLY A 361 2.69 -3.55 20.39
C GLY A 361 1.86 -4.35 21.40
N VAL A 362 0.65 -4.79 21.04
CA VAL A 362 -0.19 -5.66 21.89
C VAL A 362 0.40 -7.07 22.00
N TRP A 363 0.93 -7.61 20.91
CA TRP A 363 1.60 -8.91 20.89
C TRP A 363 2.84 -8.93 21.79
N LEU A 364 3.69 -7.89 21.72
CA LEU A 364 4.86 -7.72 22.59
C LEU A 364 4.53 -7.55 24.08
N ARG A 365 3.31 -7.08 24.41
CA ARG A 365 2.88 -6.84 25.80
C ARG A 365 2.22 -8.05 26.46
N ARG A 366 1.84 -9.07 25.68
CA ARG A 366 1.19 -10.31 26.14
C ARG A 366 2.13 -11.50 26.25
N ARG A 367 3.34 -11.38 25.70
CA ARG A 367 4.49 -12.21 26.07
C ARG A 367 5.19 -11.57 27.25
#